data_AF-A0A9W6T216-F1
#
_entry.id   AF-A0A9W6T216-F1
#
_cell.length_a   1.000
_cell.length_b   1.000
_cell.length_c   1.000
_cell.angle_alpha   90.00
_cell.angle_beta   90.00
_cell.angle_gamma   90.00
#
_symmetry.space_group_name_H-M   'P 1'
#
loop_
_entity.id
_entity.type
_entity.pdbx_description
1 polymer ?
#
loop_
_entity_poly.entity_id
_entity_poly.type
_entity_poly.pdbx_seq_one_letter_code
_entity_poly.pdbx_strand_id
1 'polypeptide(L)'
;MSAEEVTKKVEELSVDDAAAPVAPEAAGTPEAADAQVAKAQQPKKEKKSKKDKGGNATKTQLLLDPQPEFIDHRIEIFEKFKKQYDDEISQKERVPIKITLKDGTIKEGTSYETCPFDLAKAIGKSFCERQVISKVNGELWDLERPFEGDATLEFFDFDSPEGKQVFWHSSAHVLGEACECHYGAHLCFGPPTEDGFFYDMSIDNGEIAVTQADFGNIEQVCTKAIKEKQPFERLTLTKEQLLEMFNYNKYKQALIQSKIPDGTSSTVYRCGPLIDLCRGPHVPNTGQFMVFHSQIKN
;
A
#
# COMPACT_ATOMS: atom_id res chain seq x y z
N MET A 1 4.36 23.22 3.58
CA MET A 1 5.50 22.98 2.69
C MET A 1 5.23 23.57 1.31
N SER A 2 6.23 24.20 0.69
CA SER A 2 6.18 24.71 -0.69
C SER A 2 6.39 23.58 -1.72
N ALA A 3 6.09 23.84 -3.00
CA ALA A 3 6.38 22.88 -4.07
C ALA A 3 7.89 22.59 -4.19
N GLU A 4 8.73 23.60 -3.97
CA GLU A 4 10.19 23.47 -4.00
C GLU A 4 10.72 22.60 -2.85
N GLU A 5 10.13 22.69 -1.65
CA GLU A 5 10.48 21.82 -0.52
C GLU A 5 10.10 20.36 -0.77
N VAL A 6 8.99 20.12 -1.49
CA VAL A 6 8.62 18.77 -1.92
C VAL A 6 9.62 18.24 -2.94
N THR A 7 9.96 19.03 -3.99
CA THR A 7 10.97 18.61 -4.98
C THR A 7 12.31 18.29 -4.33
N LYS A 8 12.76 19.11 -3.39
CA LYS A 8 14.02 18.89 -2.66
C LYS A 8 13.98 17.64 -1.78
N LYS A 9 12.90 17.40 -1.02
CA LYS A 9 12.74 16.16 -0.25
C LYS A 9 12.70 14.92 -1.16
N VAL A 10 12.11 15.03 -2.35
CA VAL A 10 12.04 13.92 -3.32
C VAL A 10 13.41 13.61 -3.93
N GLU A 11 14.30 14.61 -4.07
CA GLU A 11 15.70 14.38 -4.46
C GLU A 11 16.55 13.80 -3.32
N GLU A 12 16.32 14.23 -2.08
CA GLU A 12 17.06 13.75 -0.90
C GLU A 12 16.70 12.31 -0.50
N LEU A 13 15.53 11.79 -0.94
CA LEU A 13 15.06 10.44 -0.64
C LEU A 13 15.07 9.49 -1.84
N SER A 14 15.38 9.97 -3.05
CA SER A 14 15.66 9.10 -4.19
C SER A 14 17.04 8.47 -4.03
N VAL A 15 17.10 7.38 -3.28
CA VAL A 15 18.10 6.33 -3.50
C VAL A 15 17.74 5.63 -4.81
N ASP A 16 18.25 6.15 -5.92
CA ASP A 16 18.48 5.35 -7.10
C ASP A 16 19.63 4.38 -6.76
N ASP A 17 19.33 3.09 -6.65
CA ASP A 17 19.99 2.10 -7.50
C ASP A 17 19.25 0.76 -7.47
N ALA A 18 18.71 0.40 -8.63
CA ALA A 18 18.48 -0.99 -8.98
C ALA A 18 19.86 -1.64 -9.17
N ALA A 19 20.23 -2.58 -8.31
CA ALA A 19 21.44 -3.38 -8.49
C ALA A 19 21.10 -4.85 -8.79
N ALA A 20 21.51 -5.27 -9.99
CA ALA A 20 21.57 -6.65 -10.48
C ALA A 20 22.70 -7.45 -9.75
N PRO A 21 22.90 -8.76 -10.03
CA PRO A 21 23.08 -9.81 -9.02
C PRO A 21 24.51 -10.06 -8.55
N VAL A 22 24.66 -10.57 -7.32
CA VAL A 22 25.86 -11.29 -6.85
C VAL A 22 25.44 -12.53 -6.06
N ALA A 23 26.04 -13.68 -6.38
CA ALA A 23 25.96 -14.95 -5.65
C ALA A 23 27.38 -15.52 -5.50
N PRO A 24 27.60 -16.61 -4.74
CA PRO A 24 27.38 -16.76 -3.31
C PRO A 24 28.65 -17.30 -2.60
N GLU A 25 28.74 -17.19 -1.27
CA GLU A 25 29.65 -18.05 -0.48
C GLU A 25 29.03 -18.50 0.84
N ALA A 26 29.49 -19.67 1.29
CA ALA A 26 28.78 -20.60 2.15
C ALA A 26 29.30 -20.66 3.60
N ALA A 27 28.47 -21.31 4.42
CA ALA A 27 28.78 -22.17 5.57
C ALA A 27 28.95 -21.53 6.97
N GLY A 28 28.25 -22.14 7.93
CA GLY A 28 28.63 -22.13 9.35
C GLY A 28 27.47 -22.18 10.35
N THR A 29 26.95 -23.38 10.64
CA THR A 29 26.29 -23.70 11.94
C THR A 29 27.34 -23.73 13.07
N PRO A 30 27.00 -23.41 14.32
CA PRO A 30 26.59 -24.48 15.24
C PRO A 30 25.52 -24.11 16.30
N GLU A 31 25.24 -25.14 17.07
CA GLU A 31 24.14 -25.49 17.97
C GLU A 31 24.26 -24.94 19.41
N ALA A 32 23.08 -24.77 20.03
CA ALA A 32 22.65 -24.77 21.44
C ALA A 32 23.59 -24.44 22.62
N ALA A 33 23.08 -23.62 23.56
CA ALA A 33 23.06 -23.93 25.00
C ALA A 33 22.11 -23.03 25.82
N ASP A 34 21.46 -23.68 26.79
CA ASP A 34 20.58 -23.19 27.86
C ASP A 34 21.03 -21.95 28.64
N ALA A 35 20.05 -21.14 29.06
CA ALA A 35 20.08 -20.48 30.37
C ALA A 35 18.68 -20.09 30.86
N GLN A 36 18.21 -20.84 31.86
CA GLN A 36 17.09 -20.48 32.73
C GLN A 36 17.44 -19.26 33.59
N VAL A 37 16.54 -18.28 33.69
CA VAL A 37 16.47 -17.40 34.88
C VAL A 37 15.01 -17.15 35.24
N ALA A 38 14.67 -17.62 36.44
CA ALA A 38 13.42 -17.41 37.14
C ALA A 38 13.20 -15.94 37.54
N LYS A 39 11.93 -15.51 37.62
CA LYS A 39 11.45 -14.58 38.66
C LYS A 39 9.93 -14.51 38.77
N ALA A 40 9.47 -14.90 39.96
CA ALA A 40 8.45 -14.29 40.82
C ALA A 40 7.03 -13.99 40.29
N GLN A 41 6.09 -14.83 40.74
CA GLN A 41 4.70 -14.51 41.12
C GLN A 41 4.68 -13.41 42.20
N GLN A 42 3.72 -12.50 42.41
CA GLN A 42 2.23 -12.46 42.37
C GLN A 42 1.83 -10.97 42.72
N PRO A 43 0.56 -10.52 42.89
CA PRO A 43 -0.74 -11.17 42.71
C PRO A 43 -1.83 -10.33 41.99
N LYS A 44 -2.95 -11.01 41.70
CA LYS A 44 -4.25 -10.49 41.22
C LYS A 44 -5.10 -9.88 42.34
N LYS A 45 -5.95 -8.90 41.99
CA LYS A 45 -7.40 -8.69 42.33
C LYS A 45 -7.75 -7.20 42.10
N GLU A 46 -8.93 -6.73 41.70
CA GLU A 46 -10.30 -7.23 41.76
C GLU A 46 -11.22 -6.40 40.83
N LYS A 47 -12.38 -6.96 40.44
CA LYS A 47 -13.47 -6.31 39.66
C LYS A 47 -14.44 -5.54 40.56
N LYS A 48 -14.94 -4.39 40.08
CA LYS A 48 -16.32 -3.80 40.20
C LYS A 48 -16.23 -2.34 39.69
N SER A 49 -17.19 -1.68 39.06
CA SER A 49 -18.61 -1.92 38.72
C SER A 49 -19.07 -0.79 37.77
N LYS A 50 -20.06 -1.08 36.90
CA LYS A 50 -20.78 -0.10 36.06
C LYS A 50 -21.44 1.02 36.88
N LYS A 51 -21.37 2.26 36.39
CA LYS A 51 -22.45 3.25 36.52
C LYS A 51 -22.47 4.16 35.28
N ASP A 52 -23.68 4.46 34.86
CA ASP A 52 -24.09 4.95 33.54
C ASP A 52 -24.26 6.48 33.54
N LYS A 53 -24.01 7.08 32.36
CA LYS A 53 -24.56 8.31 31.77
C LYS A 53 -24.24 9.71 32.31
N GLY A 54 -23.78 10.54 31.38
CA GLY A 54 -23.92 12.00 31.42
C GLY A 54 -22.98 12.77 30.50
N GLY A 55 -23.01 12.53 29.19
CA GLY A 55 -22.25 13.33 28.23
C GLY A 55 -22.87 13.21 26.84
N ASN A 56 -23.48 14.30 26.38
CA ASN A 56 -24.10 14.43 25.07
C ASN A 56 -23.02 14.32 23.99
N ALA A 57 -22.76 13.11 23.50
CA ALA A 57 -21.90 12.90 22.34
C ALA A 57 -22.66 13.37 21.11
N THR A 58 -22.48 14.63 20.74
CA THR A 58 -22.64 15.05 19.35
C THR A 58 -21.87 14.02 18.52
N LYS A 59 -22.55 13.27 17.66
CA LYS A 59 -21.86 12.40 16.69
C LYS A 59 -20.95 13.32 15.88
N THR A 60 -19.66 13.35 16.21
CA THR A 60 -18.67 14.04 15.38
C THR A 60 -18.76 13.39 14.00
N GLN A 61 -19.14 14.19 13.01
CA GLN A 61 -19.21 13.76 11.63
C GLN A 61 -17.80 13.29 11.22
N LEU A 62 -17.64 11.98 10.99
CA LEU A 62 -16.33 11.36 10.82
C LEU A 62 -15.79 11.51 9.39
N LEU A 63 -16.66 11.58 8.38
CA LEU A 63 -16.28 11.78 6.99
C LEU A 63 -16.89 13.10 6.51
N LEU A 64 -16.18 13.84 5.67
CA LEU A 64 -16.71 15.06 5.08
C LEU A 64 -18.00 14.77 4.30
N ASP A 65 -19.01 15.63 4.50
CA ASP A 65 -20.30 15.58 3.83
C ASP A 65 -20.71 17.02 3.43
N PRO A 66 -20.72 17.37 2.12
CA PRO A 66 -20.39 16.50 0.99
C PRO A 66 -18.91 16.09 0.96
N GLN A 67 -18.62 14.97 0.29
CA GLN A 67 -17.24 14.54 0.05
C GLN A 67 -16.51 15.55 -0.85
N PRO A 68 -15.17 15.66 -0.75
CA PRO A 68 -14.40 16.54 -1.63
C PRO A 68 -14.57 16.18 -3.12
N GLU A 69 -14.85 17.18 -3.95
CA GLU A 69 -15.09 17.01 -5.40
C GLU A 69 -13.92 16.32 -6.14
N PHE A 70 -12.69 16.50 -5.65
CA PHE A 70 -11.51 15.87 -6.24
C PHE A 70 -11.49 14.33 -6.11
N ILE A 71 -12.22 13.78 -5.15
CA ILE A 71 -12.35 12.31 -5.00
C ILE A 71 -13.18 11.78 -6.16
N ASP A 72 -14.35 12.37 -6.42
CA ASP A 72 -15.23 11.98 -7.52
C ASP A 72 -14.54 12.16 -8.88
N HIS A 73 -13.88 13.30 -9.11
CA HIS A 73 -13.12 13.55 -10.33
C HIS A 73 -12.05 12.49 -10.62
N ARG A 74 -11.26 12.10 -9.61
CA ARG A 74 -10.25 11.04 -9.78
C ARG A 74 -10.89 9.69 -10.07
N ILE A 75 -11.98 9.35 -9.39
CA ILE A 75 -12.71 8.08 -9.60
C ILE A 75 -13.24 8.02 -11.02
N GLU A 76 -13.88 9.08 -11.52
CA GLU A 76 -14.38 9.14 -12.91
C GLU A 76 -13.27 8.88 -13.94
N ILE A 77 -12.11 9.53 -13.74
CA ILE A 77 -10.94 9.32 -14.61
C ILE A 77 -10.41 7.88 -14.49
N PHE A 78 -10.31 7.35 -13.28
CA PHE A 78 -9.84 5.98 -13.06
C PHE A 78 -10.77 4.97 -13.72
N GLU A 79 -12.08 5.05 -13.51
CA GLU A 79 -13.06 4.13 -14.09
C GLU A 79 -13.02 4.17 -15.63
N LYS A 80 -12.89 5.38 -16.21
CA LYS A 80 -12.73 5.55 -17.67
C LYS A 80 -11.52 4.79 -18.20
N PHE A 81 -10.34 4.97 -17.60
CA PHE A 81 -9.10 4.35 -18.09
C PHE A 81 -8.99 2.88 -17.67
N LYS A 82 -9.57 2.50 -16.53
CA LYS A 82 -9.67 1.10 -16.10
C LYS A 82 -10.50 0.30 -17.08
N LYS A 83 -11.63 0.84 -17.53
CA LYS A 83 -12.43 0.20 -18.58
C LYS A 83 -11.64 -0.01 -19.87
N GLN A 84 -10.88 1.00 -20.32
CA GLN A 84 -10.02 0.87 -21.51
C GLN A 84 -8.96 -0.22 -21.34
N TYR A 85 -8.28 -0.23 -20.19
CA TYR A 85 -7.30 -1.25 -19.85
C TYR A 85 -7.93 -2.65 -19.82
N ASP A 86 -9.09 -2.82 -19.20
CA ASP A 86 -9.77 -4.12 -19.14
C ASP A 86 -10.22 -4.59 -20.53
N ASP A 87 -10.73 -3.68 -21.36
CA ASP A 87 -11.07 -3.96 -22.75
C ASP A 87 -9.81 -4.43 -23.51
N GLU A 88 -8.67 -3.75 -23.36
CA GLU A 88 -7.40 -4.16 -23.98
C GLU A 88 -6.91 -5.53 -23.51
N ILE A 89 -6.92 -5.80 -22.20
CA ILE A 89 -6.50 -7.07 -21.62
C ILE A 89 -7.42 -8.22 -22.04
N SER A 90 -8.72 -7.95 -22.21
CA SER A 90 -9.69 -8.95 -22.69
C SER A 90 -9.40 -9.40 -24.13
N GLN A 91 -8.76 -8.55 -24.94
CA GLN A 91 -8.40 -8.85 -26.32
C GLN A 91 -7.01 -9.48 -26.46
N LYS A 92 -6.21 -9.55 -25.39
CA LYS A 92 -4.90 -10.21 -25.42
C LYS A 92 -5.06 -11.71 -25.62
N GLU A 93 -4.18 -12.29 -26.43
CA GLU A 93 -4.15 -13.74 -26.63
C GLU A 93 -3.79 -14.47 -25.33
N ARG A 94 -4.57 -15.52 -25.02
CA ARG A 94 -4.34 -16.41 -23.88
C ARG A 94 -3.49 -17.57 -24.34
N VAL A 95 -2.20 -17.56 -24.00
CA VAL A 95 -1.25 -18.60 -24.38
C VAL A 95 -0.81 -19.41 -23.16
N PRO A 96 -0.55 -20.72 -23.32
CA PRO A 96 0.08 -21.52 -22.26
C PRO A 96 1.45 -20.95 -21.90
N ILE A 97 1.74 -20.88 -20.60
CA ILE A 97 2.99 -20.36 -20.05
C ILE A 97 3.53 -21.27 -18.94
N LYS A 98 4.83 -21.19 -18.70
CA LYS A 98 5.53 -21.93 -17.64
C LYS A 98 6.05 -20.98 -16.57
N ILE A 99 5.65 -21.26 -15.33
CA ILE A 99 6.08 -20.51 -14.15
C ILE A 99 7.04 -21.36 -13.33
N THR A 100 8.28 -20.93 -13.21
CA THR A 100 9.33 -21.62 -12.46
C THR A 100 9.39 -21.08 -11.03
N LEU A 101 9.13 -21.93 -10.05
CA LEU A 101 9.26 -21.60 -8.63
C LEU A 101 10.73 -21.67 -8.18
N LYS A 102 11.03 -21.08 -7.01
CA LYS A 102 12.38 -21.04 -6.43
C LYS A 102 13.03 -22.42 -6.23
N ASP A 103 12.24 -23.45 -5.99
CA ASP A 103 12.70 -24.84 -5.83
C ASP A 103 12.95 -25.57 -7.17
N GLY A 104 12.76 -24.87 -8.29
CA GLY A 104 12.85 -25.42 -9.64
C GLY A 104 11.57 -26.11 -10.13
N THR A 105 10.52 -26.17 -9.30
CA THR A 105 9.22 -26.71 -9.71
C THR A 105 8.62 -25.84 -10.80
N ILE A 106 8.14 -26.47 -11.87
CA ILE A 106 7.43 -25.78 -12.96
C ILE A 106 5.93 -25.95 -12.76
N LYS A 107 5.20 -24.84 -12.83
CA LYS A 107 3.75 -24.77 -12.85
C LYS A 107 3.28 -24.28 -14.22
N GLU A 108 2.30 -24.97 -14.78
CA GLU A 108 1.62 -24.53 -16.00
C GLU A 108 0.63 -23.40 -15.65
N GLY A 109 0.48 -22.43 -16.53
CA GLY A 109 -0.46 -21.33 -16.42
C GLY A 109 -0.91 -20.84 -17.79
N THR A 110 -1.74 -19.81 -17.78
CA THR A 110 -2.21 -19.12 -18.99
C THR A 110 -1.91 -17.62 -18.86
N SER A 111 -1.30 -17.03 -19.89
CA SER A 111 -0.97 -15.59 -19.92
C SER A 111 -2.23 -14.74 -19.74
N TYR A 112 -2.12 -13.61 -19.06
CA TYR A 112 -3.20 -12.67 -18.78
C TYR A 112 -4.40 -13.29 -18.04
N GLU A 113 -4.21 -14.43 -17.38
CA GLU A 113 -5.22 -15.13 -16.59
C GLU A 113 -4.65 -15.64 -15.27
N THR A 114 -3.62 -16.49 -15.31
CA THR A 114 -2.99 -17.02 -14.09
C THR A 114 -2.19 -15.94 -13.38
N CYS A 115 -2.36 -15.80 -12.06
CA CYS A 115 -1.58 -14.87 -11.23
C CYS A 115 -0.80 -15.58 -10.10
N PRO A 116 0.18 -14.92 -9.45
CA PRO A 116 0.89 -15.49 -8.30
C PRO A 116 -0.03 -16.00 -7.19
N PHE A 117 -1.14 -15.32 -6.93
CA PHE A 117 -2.12 -15.70 -5.91
C PHE A 117 -2.75 -17.06 -6.20
N ASP A 118 -3.03 -17.40 -7.46
CA ASP A 118 -3.57 -18.72 -7.84
C ASP A 118 -2.56 -19.83 -7.55
N LEU A 119 -1.28 -19.59 -7.82
CA LEU A 119 -0.21 -20.54 -7.53
C LEU A 119 0.02 -20.67 -6.03
N ALA A 120 -0.09 -19.58 -5.26
CA ALA A 120 -0.01 -19.62 -3.79
C ALA A 120 -1.18 -20.43 -3.19
N LYS A 121 -2.41 -20.27 -3.71
CA LYS A 121 -3.57 -21.08 -3.31
C LYS A 121 -3.35 -22.56 -3.59
N ALA A 122 -2.76 -22.90 -4.73
CA ALA A 122 -2.47 -24.28 -5.10
C ALA A 122 -1.42 -24.94 -4.20
N ILE A 123 -0.50 -24.17 -3.60
CA ILE A 123 0.45 -24.67 -2.58
C ILE A 123 -0.28 -24.96 -1.27
N GLY A 124 -1.19 -24.06 -0.86
CA GLY A 124 -2.08 -24.30 0.28
C GLY A 124 -2.62 -23.02 0.89
N LYS A 125 -3.79 -23.13 1.53
CA LYS A 125 -4.50 -21.98 2.12
C LYS A 125 -3.64 -21.18 3.10
N SER A 126 -2.97 -21.85 4.03
CA SER A 126 -2.12 -21.18 5.03
C SER A 126 -0.84 -20.58 4.44
N PHE A 127 -0.37 -21.09 3.30
CA PHE A 127 0.73 -20.48 2.58
C PHE A 127 0.25 -19.19 1.91
N CYS A 128 -0.84 -19.29 1.16
CA CYS A 128 -1.48 -18.17 0.45
C CYS A 128 -1.83 -17.00 1.37
N GLU A 129 -2.45 -17.26 2.51
CA GLU A 129 -2.87 -16.22 3.46
C GLU A 129 -1.69 -15.47 4.12
N ARG A 130 -0.49 -16.05 4.13
CA ARG A 130 0.71 -15.41 4.68
C ARG A 130 1.48 -14.56 3.67
N GLN A 131 1.23 -14.73 2.37
CA GLN A 131 1.99 -14.00 1.36
C GLN A 131 1.53 -12.55 1.30
N VAL A 132 2.50 -11.64 1.31
CA VAL A 132 2.30 -10.20 1.22
C VAL A 132 2.49 -9.75 -0.22
N ILE A 133 3.56 -10.23 -0.85
CA ILE A 133 3.92 -9.85 -2.22
C ILE A 133 4.64 -11.00 -2.95
N SER A 134 4.79 -10.85 -4.26
CA SER A 134 5.62 -11.73 -5.08
C SER A 134 6.71 -10.98 -5.85
N LYS A 135 7.69 -11.72 -6.36
CA LYS A 135 8.68 -11.24 -7.33
C LYS A 135 8.57 -12.11 -8.57
N VAL A 136 8.37 -11.47 -9.72
CA VAL A 136 8.21 -12.10 -11.02
C VAL A 136 9.33 -11.63 -11.92
N ASN A 137 10.14 -12.55 -12.43
CA ASN A 137 11.32 -12.22 -13.25
C ASN A 137 12.29 -11.21 -12.59
N GLY A 138 12.39 -11.25 -11.26
CA GLY A 138 13.25 -10.36 -10.48
C GLY A 138 12.59 -9.04 -10.04
N GLU A 139 11.38 -8.73 -10.53
CA GLU A 139 10.66 -7.50 -10.20
C GLU A 139 9.51 -7.74 -9.21
N LEU A 140 9.30 -6.84 -8.25
CA LEU A 140 8.15 -6.93 -7.34
C LEU A 140 6.83 -6.84 -8.12
N TRP A 141 5.89 -7.70 -7.75
CA TRP A 141 4.68 -7.96 -8.53
C TRP A 141 3.50 -8.26 -7.62
N ASP A 142 2.38 -7.55 -7.83
CA ASP A 142 1.15 -7.74 -7.05
C ASP A 142 0.68 -9.20 -7.16
N LEU A 143 0.23 -9.78 -6.05
CA LEU A 143 -0.16 -11.19 -6.02
C LEU A 143 -1.29 -11.51 -7.00
N GLU A 144 -2.20 -10.56 -7.22
CA GLU A 144 -3.35 -10.72 -8.11
C GLU A 144 -3.09 -10.22 -9.54
N ARG A 145 -1.89 -9.70 -9.84
CA ARG A 145 -1.54 -9.28 -11.21
C ARG A 145 -1.21 -10.53 -12.05
N PRO A 146 -1.91 -10.80 -13.17
CA PRO A 146 -1.65 -11.97 -13.98
C PRO A 146 -0.27 -11.95 -14.65
N PHE A 147 0.31 -13.13 -14.86
CA PHE A 147 1.54 -13.28 -15.65
C PHE A 147 1.29 -12.93 -17.12
N GLU A 148 2.26 -12.30 -17.76
CA GLU A 148 2.16 -11.90 -19.17
C GLU A 148 2.86 -12.90 -20.12
N GLY A 149 3.67 -13.80 -19.56
CA GLY A 149 4.49 -14.78 -20.30
C GLY A 149 5.12 -15.78 -19.33
N ASP A 150 6.06 -16.59 -19.84
CA ASP A 150 6.91 -17.44 -19.00
C ASP A 150 7.62 -16.59 -17.93
N ALA A 151 7.69 -17.12 -16.71
CA ALA A 151 8.26 -16.36 -15.61
C ALA A 151 8.92 -17.20 -14.51
N THR A 152 9.81 -16.57 -13.75
CA THR A 152 10.23 -17.04 -12.43
C THR A 152 9.36 -16.41 -11.36
N LEU A 153 9.07 -17.14 -10.28
CA LEU A 153 8.21 -16.67 -9.19
C LEU A 153 8.83 -16.96 -7.82
N GLU A 154 8.91 -15.90 -7.01
CA GLU A 154 9.22 -15.96 -5.59
C GLU A 154 8.11 -15.28 -4.78
N PHE A 155 7.83 -15.80 -3.58
CA PHE A 155 6.86 -15.21 -2.66
C PHE A 155 7.55 -14.66 -1.41
N PHE A 156 6.97 -13.61 -0.87
CA PHE A 156 7.48 -12.86 0.27
C PHE A 156 6.34 -12.66 1.27
N ASP A 157 6.57 -13.09 2.50
CA ASP A 157 5.71 -12.80 3.65
C ASP A 157 6.21 -11.55 4.39
N PHE A 158 5.51 -11.19 5.47
CA PHE A 158 5.82 -10.01 6.27
C PHE A 158 7.20 -10.06 6.95
N ASP A 159 7.82 -11.24 7.10
CA ASP A 159 9.12 -11.33 7.77
C ASP A 159 10.26 -10.92 6.84
N SER A 160 10.03 -10.92 5.52
CA SER A 160 10.99 -10.45 4.52
C SER A 160 11.07 -8.92 4.43
N PRO A 161 12.25 -8.35 4.08
CA PRO A 161 12.39 -6.92 3.83
C PRO A 161 11.42 -6.39 2.76
N GLU A 162 11.27 -7.10 1.65
CA GLU A 162 10.32 -6.72 0.58
C GLU A 162 8.87 -6.74 1.05
N GLY A 163 8.48 -7.76 1.83
CA GLY A 163 7.15 -7.84 2.41
C GLY A 163 6.86 -6.69 3.37
N LYS A 164 7.79 -6.34 4.27
CA LYS A 164 7.63 -5.18 5.18
C LYS A 164 7.48 -3.88 4.40
N GLN A 165 8.34 -3.65 3.41
CA GLN A 165 8.31 -2.42 2.62
C GLN A 165 6.95 -2.23 1.92
N VAL A 166 6.45 -3.29 1.27
CA VAL A 166 5.15 -3.26 0.58
C VAL A 166 3.99 -3.14 1.56
N PHE A 167 4.07 -3.82 2.71
CA PHE A 167 3.05 -3.71 3.76
C PHE A 167 2.97 -2.28 4.31
N TRP A 168 4.11 -1.64 4.59
CA TRP A 168 4.17 -0.27 5.07
C TRP A 168 3.72 0.75 4.03
N HIS A 169 4.10 0.55 2.77
CA HIS A 169 3.62 1.39 1.66
C HIS A 169 2.10 1.32 1.53
N SER A 170 1.54 0.10 1.60
CA SER A 170 0.09 -0.10 1.57
C SER A 170 -0.62 0.48 2.81
N SER A 171 0.03 0.46 3.98
CA SER A 171 -0.49 1.09 5.19
C SER A 171 -0.54 2.62 5.08
N ALA A 172 0.44 3.23 4.40
CA ALA A 172 0.43 4.66 4.09
C ALA A 172 -0.78 5.04 3.23
N HIS A 173 -1.17 4.21 2.26
CA HIS A 173 -2.37 4.46 1.46
C HIS A 173 -3.64 4.47 2.32
N VAL A 174 -3.79 3.53 3.24
CA VAL A 174 -4.96 3.54 4.17
C VAL A 174 -4.99 4.81 5.02
N LEU A 175 -3.83 5.30 5.46
CA LEU A 175 -3.72 6.60 6.14
C LEU A 175 -4.13 7.75 5.22
N GLY A 176 -3.64 7.74 3.98
CA GLY A 176 -3.95 8.75 2.97
C GLY A 176 -5.44 8.85 2.70
N GLU A 177 -6.12 7.71 2.55
CA GLU A 177 -7.58 7.63 2.40
C GLU A 177 -8.29 8.29 3.58
N ALA A 178 -7.87 7.96 4.80
CA ALA A 178 -8.45 8.54 6.01
C ALA A 178 -8.27 10.07 6.06
N CYS A 179 -7.10 10.56 5.68
CA CYS A 179 -6.81 11.99 5.64
C CYS A 179 -7.61 12.73 4.56
N GLU A 180 -7.76 12.17 3.37
CA GLU A 180 -8.59 12.75 2.30
C GLU A 180 -10.07 12.75 2.69
N CYS A 181 -10.59 11.64 3.23
CA CYS A 181 -12.01 11.52 3.54
C CYS A 181 -12.42 12.29 4.81
N HIS A 182 -11.53 12.41 5.80
CA HIS A 182 -11.82 13.12 7.06
C HIS A 182 -11.55 14.63 6.96
N TYR A 183 -10.46 15.04 6.28
CA TYR A 183 -10.02 16.44 6.24
C TYR A 183 -10.04 17.08 4.85
N GLY A 184 -10.28 16.33 3.78
CA GLY A 184 -10.08 16.85 2.43
C GLY A 184 -8.62 17.18 2.15
N ALA A 185 -7.71 16.47 2.82
CA ALA A 185 -6.29 16.74 2.75
C ALA A 185 -5.73 16.53 1.34
N HIS A 186 -4.77 17.35 0.93
CA HIS A 186 -3.98 17.12 -0.27
C HIS A 186 -2.73 16.33 0.11
N LEU A 187 -2.68 15.08 -0.35
CA LEU A 187 -1.56 14.16 -0.12
C LEU A 187 -0.31 14.58 -0.90
N CYS A 188 0.85 14.54 -0.25
CA CYS A 188 2.14 14.91 -0.85
C CYS A 188 3.01 13.67 -1.10
N PHE A 189 3.59 13.10 -0.04
CA PHE A 189 4.61 12.05 -0.10
C PHE A 189 4.48 11.10 1.09
N GLY A 190 4.38 9.80 0.84
CA GLY A 190 4.16 8.81 1.90
C GLY A 190 4.97 7.52 1.70
N PRO A 191 6.30 7.57 1.87
CA PRO A 191 7.14 6.40 1.68
C PRO A 191 7.02 5.44 2.88
N PRO A 192 7.25 4.14 2.66
CA PRO A 192 7.58 3.25 3.76
C PRO A 192 8.93 3.64 4.39
N THR A 193 9.10 3.29 5.66
CA THR A 193 10.35 3.38 6.42
C THR A 193 10.72 1.99 6.94
N GLU A 194 11.90 1.84 7.56
CA GLU A 194 12.34 0.56 8.12
C GLU A 194 11.35 -0.01 9.16
N ASP A 195 10.81 0.87 10.02
CA ASP A 195 9.97 0.51 11.16
C ASP A 195 8.49 0.92 11.01
N GLY A 196 8.06 1.34 9.81
CA GLY A 196 6.67 1.79 9.60
C GLY A 196 6.51 2.65 8.36
N PHE A 197 5.70 3.70 8.45
CA PHE A 197 5.41 4.59 7.34
C PHE A 197 5.00 5.97 7.87
N PHE A 198 4.98 6.95 6.98
CA PHE A 198 4.35 8.24 7.23
C PHE A 198 3.66 8.72 5.97
N TYR A 199 2.86 9.78 6.09
CA TYR A 199 2.27 10.45 4.94
C TYR A 199 2.27 11.96 5.16
N ASP A 200 3.05 12.68 4.36
CA ASP A 200 3.04 14.15 4.31
C ASP A 200 1.78 14.62 3.59
N MET A 201 1.03 15.52 4.22
CA MET A 201 -0.21 16.07 3.68
C MET A 201 -0.36 17.55 3.99
N SER A 202 -1.23 18.23 3.25
CA SER A 202 -1.63 19.61 3.49
C SER A 202 -3.14 19.69 3.66
N ILE A 203 -3.59 20.31 4.74
CA ILE A 203 -5.00 20.60 4.99
C ILE A 203 -5.18 22.11 4.88
N ASP A 204 -6.14 22.55 4.08
CA ASP A 204 -6.43 23.97 3.82
C ASP A 204 -5.16 24.77 3.51
N ASN A 205 -4.40 24.32 2.50
CA ASN A 205 -3.11 24.91 2.11
C ASN A 205 -2.04 25.02 3.22
N GLY A 206 -2.18 24.25 4.31
CA GLY A 206 -1.25 24.22 5.43
C GLY A 206 -1.67 25.08 6.61
N GLU A 207 -2.91 25.60 6.62
CA GLU A 207 -3.45 26.38 7.73
C GLU A 207 -3.86 25.50 8.92
N ILE A 208 -4.20 24.23 8.66
CA ILE A 208 -4.66 23.29 9.69
C ILE A 208 -3.56 22.26 9.99
N ALA A 209 -3.25 22.11 11.28
CA ALA A 209 -2.34 21.09 11.79
C ALA A 209 -3.11 19.97 12.49
N VAL A 210 -2.65 18.73 12.32
CA VAL A 210 -3.19 17.57 13.03
C VAL A 210 -2.62 17.51 14.44
N THR A 211 -3.47 17.26 15.42
CA THR A 211 -3.12 17.13 16.83
C THR A 211 -3.37 15.71 17.33
N GLN A 212 -2.94 15.40 18.55
CA GLN A 212 -3.23 14.10 19.18
C GLN A 212 -4.73 13.84 19.38
N ALA A 213 -5.55 14.89 19.48
CA ALA A 213 -7.00 14.76 19.62
C ALA A 213 -7.67 14.19 18.36
N ASP A 214 -7.00 14.32 17.21
CA ASP A 214 -7.50 13.91 15.90
C ASP A 214 -7.28 12.42 15.61
N PHE A 215 -6.35 11.77 16.31
CA PHE A 215 -5.91 10.41 16.03
C PHE A 215 -7.06 9.41 16.10
N GLY A 216 -7.94 9.59 17.10
CA GLY A 216 -9.10 8.73 17.26
C GLY A 216 -10.06 8.77 16.07
N ASN A 217 -10.18 9.90 15.37
CA ASN A 217 -11.01 10.00 14.17
C ASN A 217 -10.30 9.35 12.97
N ILE A 218 -9.04 9.68 12.74
CA ILE A 218 -8.25 9.09 11.64
C ILE A 218 -8.22 7.56 11.76
N GLU A 219 -7.92 7.02 12.94
CA GLU A 219 -7.89 5.57 13.20
C GLU A 219 -9.25 4.91 12.97
N GLN A 220 -10.36 5.59 13.27
CA GLN A 220 -11.70 5.08 12.97
C GLN A 220 -11.95 4.97 11.46
N VAL A 221 -11.48 5.92 10.66
CA VAL A 221 -11.60 5.86 9.20
C VAL A 221 -10.69 4.76 8.64
N CYS A 222 -9.43 4.66 9.07
CA CYS A 222 -8.54 3.55 8.70
C CYS A 222 -9.17 2.19 9.04
N THR A 223 -9.72 2.05 10.25
CA THR A 223 -10.38 0.81 10.70
C THR A 223 -11.60 0.48 9.84
N LYS A 224 -12.33 1.49 9.36
CA LYS A 224 -13.44 1.30 8.41
C LYS A 224 -12.91 0.73 7.10
N ALA A 225 -11.89 1.34 6.49
CA ALA A 225 -11.28 0.87 5.25
C ALA A 225 -10.75 -0.58 5.37
N ILE A 226 -10.09 -0.92 6.49
CA ILE A 226 -9.61 -2.29 6.78
C ILE A 226 -10.77 -3.30 6.83
N LYS A 227 -11.88 -2.95 7.50
CA LYS A 227 -13.05 -3.84 7.61
C LYS A 227 -13.74 -4.06 6.26
N GLU A 228 -13.70 -3.05 5.39
CA GLU A 228 -14.25 -3.14 4.04
C GLU A 228 -13.42 -4.03 3.11
N LYS A 229 -12.16 -4.33 3.48
CA LYS A 229 -11.22 -5.13 2.67
C LYS A 229 -11.11 -4.60 1.24
N GLN A 230 -10.95 -3.29 1.14
CA GLN A 230 -10.86 -2.59 -0.13
C GLN A 230 -9.69 -3.17 -0.94
N PRO A 231 -9.91 -3.58 -2.20
CA PRO A 231 -8.85 -4.12 -3.05
C PRO A 231 -7.91 -3.00 -3.50
N PHE A 232 -6.64 -3.35 -3.73
CA PHE A 232 -5.69 -2.47 -4.40
C PHE A 232 -5.73 -2.72 -5.91
N GLU A 233 -6.26 -1.75 -6.67
CA GLU A 233 -6.41 -1.86 -8.12
C GLU A 233 -5.37 -1.02 -8.83
N ARG A 234 -4.49 -1.69 -9.59
CA ARG A 234 -3.41 -1.05 -10.36
C ARG A 234 -3.89 -0.53 -11.70
N LEU A 235 -3.41 0.64 -12.11
CA LEU A 235 -3.55 1.14 -13.47
C LEU A 235 -2.29 1.89 -13.92
N THR A 236 -1.88 1.71 -15.17
CA THR A 236 -0.79 2.52 -15.78
C THR A 236 -1.43 3.66 -16.57
N LEU A 237 -0.98 4.90 -16.33
CA LEU A 237 -1.48 6.11 -16.98
C LEU A 237 -0.33 6.94 -17.56
N THR A 238 -0.58 7.62 -18.68
CA THR A 238 0.41 8.55 -19.27
C THR A 238 0.60 9.77 -18.37
N LYS A 239 1.73 10.47 -18.53
CA LYS A 239 1.99 11.72 -17.79
C LYS A 239 0.83 12.72 -17.91
N GLU A 240 0.25 12.89 -19.09
CA GLU A 240 -0.83 13.83 -19.34
C GLU A 240 -2.10 13.43 -18.57
N GLN A 241 -2.44 12.13 -18.57
CA GLN A 241 -3.58 11.60 -17.82
C GLN A 241 -3.38 11.76 -16.31
N LEU A 242 -2.16 11.57 -15.81
CA LEU A 242 -1.81 11.80 -14.40
C LEU A 242 -1.94 13.28 -14.03
N LEU A 243 -1.49 14.19 -14.91
CA LEU A 243 -1.63 15.62 -14.70
C LEU A 243 -3.10 16.06 -14.68
N GLU A 244 -3.95 15.46 -15.52
CA GLU A 244 -5.41 15.68 -15.48
C GLU A 244 -6.04 15.14 -14.19
N MET A 245 -5.67 13.91 -13.80
CA MET A 245 -6.19 13.24 -12.61
C MET A 245 -5.88 14.01 -11.32
N PHE A 246 -4.64 14.51 -11.19
CA PHE A 246 -4.18 15.19 -9.98
C PHE A 246 -4.17 16.72 -10.10
N ASN A 247 -4.97 17.31 -10.99
CA ASN A 247 -4.95 18.77 -11.27
C ASN A 247 -5.22 19.64 -10.03
N TYR A 248 -6.02 19.14 -9.08
CA TYR A 248 -6.36 19.80 -7.83
C TYR A 248 -5.21 19.85 -6.83
N ASN A 249 -4.23 18.94 -6.96
CA ASN A 249 -3.17 18.73 -5.99
C ASN A 249 -1.82 19.24 -6.52
N LYS A 250 -1.48 20.47 -6.17
CA LYS A 250 -0.22 21.13 -6.56
C LYS A 250 1.05 20.32 -6.22
N TYR A 251 1.01 19.51 -5.16
CA TYR A 251 2.16 18.69 -4.74
C TYR A 251 2.35 17.50 -5.67
N LYS A 252 1.26 16.80 -6.02
CA LYS A 252 1.30 15.71 -7.01
C LYS A 252 1.63 16.24 -8.40
N GLN A 253 1.12 17.40 -8.80
CA GLN A 253 1.50 18.06 -10.07
C GLN A 253 3.02 18.26 -10.16
N ALA A 254 3.63 18.85 -9.13
CA ALA A 254 5.07 19.07 -9.08
C ALA A 254 5.86 17.74 -9.11
N LEU A 255 5.38 16.72 -8.41
CA LEU A 255 5.98 15.38 -8.43
C LEU A 255 5.92 14.74 -9.82
N ILE A 256 4.76 14.79 -10.49
CA ILE A 256 4.56 14.25 -11.83
C ILE A 256 5.46 14.98 -12.84
N GLN A 257 5.50 16.31 -12.78
CA GLN A 257 6.32 17.12 -13.68
C GLN A 257 7.82 16.83 -13.52
N SER A 258 8.28 16.62 -12.28
CA SER A 258 9.71 16.42 -11.99
C SER A 258 10.18 14.97 -12.17
N LYS A 259 9.36 13.96 -11.89
CA LYS A 259 9.80 12.55 -11.83
C LYS A 259 9.30 11.68 -12.97
N ILE A 260 8.35 12.15 -13.78
CA ILE A 260 7.81 11.39 -14.93
C ILE A 260 8.25 12.10 -16.21
N PRO A 261 9.13 11.50 -17.02
CA PRO A 261 9.55 12.08 -18.30
C PRO A 261 8.37 12.26 -19.28
N ASP A 262 8.45 13.28 -20.12
CA ASP A 262 7.42 13.53 -21.15
C ASP A 262 7.29 12.34 -22.11
N GLY A 263 6.05 12.01 -22.50
CA GLY A 263 5.77 10.86 -23.36
C GLY A 263 5.90 9.49 -22.69
N THR A 264 6.10 9.44 -21.37
CA THR A 264 6.14 8.20 -20.59
C THR A 264 4.92 8.07 -19.67
N SER A 265 4.89 7.01 -18.85
CA SER A 265 3.78 6.67 -17.98
C SER A 265 4.27 6.31 -16.57
N SER A 266 3.37 6.39 -15.61
CA SER A 266 3.55 5.82 -14.27
C SER A 266 2.27 5.10 -13.85
N THR A 267 2.31 4.46 -12.70
CA THR A 267 1.14 3.77 -12.14
C THR A 267 0.40 4.61 -11.12
N VAL A 268 -0.89 4.33 -10.99
CA VAL A 268 -1.73 4.69 -9.87
C VAL A 268 -2.31 3.42 -9.26
N TYR A 269 -2.62 3.49 -7.97
CA TYR A 269 -3.37 2.45 -7.29
C TYR A 269 -4.62 3.06 -6.66
N ARG A 270 -5.75 2.41 -6.89
CA ARG A 270 -6.99 2.68 -6.19
C ARG A 270 -7.11 1.76 -4.98
N CYS A 271 -7.55 2.32 -3.85
CA CYS A 271 -7.97 1.60 -2.66
C CYS A 271 -9.22 2.31 -2.12
N GLY A 272 -10.40 1.71 -2.37
CA GLY A 272 -11.67 2.35 -2.06
C GLY A 272 -11.81 3.71 -2.78
N PRO A 273 -12.05 4.82 -2.06
CA PRO A 273 -12.15 6.15 -2.65
C PRO A 273 -10.77 6.79 -2.94
N LEU A 274 -9.68 6.29 -2.35
CA LEU A 274 -8.34 6.81 -2.62
C LEU A 274 -7.85 6.32 -3.98
N ILE A 275 -7.31 7.24 -4.79
CA ILE A 275 -6.46 6.94 -5.94
C ILE A 275 -5.17 7.72 -5.78
N ASP A 276 -4.05 7.00 -5.69
CA ASP A 276 -2.75 7.61 -5.42
C ASP A 276 -1.69 7.25 -6.47
N LEU A 277 -0.81 8.20 -6.74
CA LEU A 277 0.35 8.04 -7.62
C LEU A 277 1.47 7.33 -6.86
N CYS A 278 1.70 6.07 -7.19
CA CYS A 278 2.80 5.28 -6.65
C CYS A 278 3.24 4.23 -7.68
N ARG A 279 4.47 3.72 -7.54
CA ARG A 279 4.99 2.65 -8.43
C ARG A 279 4.44 1.26 -8.07
N GLY A 280 3.83 1.12 -6.88
CA GLY A 280 3.48 -0.16 -6.31
C GLY A 280 4.70 -1.07 -6.06
N PRO A 281 4.47 -2.38 -5.86
CA PRO A 281 3.15 -3.00 -5.72
C PRO A 281 2.53 -2.78 -4.33
N HIS A 282 1.32 -3.33 -4.14
CA HIS A 282 0.59 -3.31 -2.88
C HIS A 282 0.18 -4.71 -2.41
N VAL A 283 -0.23 -4.80 -1.15
CA VAL A 283 -0.91 -6.00 -0.62
C VAL A 283 -2.26 -6.19 -1.34
N PRO A 284 -2.86 -7.40 -1.36
CA PRO A 284 -4.11 -7.63 -2.11
C PRO A 284 -5.28 -6.73 -1.71
N ASN A 285 -5.46 -6.50 -0.40
CA ASN A 285 -6.52 -5.64 0.12
C ASN A 285 -6.18 -5.14 1.53
N THR A 286 -6.92 -4.12 1.97
CA THR A 286 -6.76 -3.50 3.30
C THR A 286 -7.06 -4.44 4.47
N GLY A 287 -7.74 -5.56 4.23
CA GLY A 287 -8.01 -6.58 5.26
C GLY A 287 -6.76 -7.30 5.76
N GLN A 288 -5.62 -7.14 5.09
CA GLN A 288 -4.33 -7.69 5.51
C GLN A 288 -3.75 -6.99 6.75
N PHE A 289 -4.27 -5.80 7.12
CA PHE A 289 -3.83 -5.05 8.29
C PHE A 289 -4.60 -5.50 9.54
N MET A 290 -3.89 -5.94 10.59
CA MET A 290 -4.54 -6.43 11.82
C MET A 290 -4.87 -5.31 12.83
N VAL A 291 -4.01 -4.30 12.97
CA VAL A 291 -4.19 -3.16 13.88
C VAL A 291 -3.48 -1.94 13.27
N PHE A 292 -4.16 -0.80 13.23
CA PHE A 292 -3.58 0.48 12.83
C PHE A 292 -3.39 1.33 14.10
N HIS A 293 -2.18 1.87 14.32
CA HIS A 293 -1.92 2.81 15.42
C HIS A 293 -1.11 4.00 14.89
N SER A 294 -1.64 5.20 15.07
CA SER A 294 -1.06 6.44 14.55
C SER A 294 -0.11 7.10 15.56
N GLN A 295 0.98 7.69 15.05
CA GLN A 295 1.96 8.47 15.82
C GLN A 295 2.45 9.64 14.95
N ILE A 296 2.52 10.86 15.49
CA ILE A 296 3.11 12.02 14.79
C ILE A 296 4.56 12.21 15.26
N LYS A 297 5.48 12.34 14.30
CA LYS A 297 6.79 12.94 14.52
C LYS A 297 6.68 14.41 14.08
N ASN A 298 6.67 15.32 15.06
CA ASN A 298 6.78 16.77 14.81
C ASN A 298 8.22 17.17 14.51
#